data_AF-A0A496US44-F1
#
_entry.id   AF-A0A496US44-F1
#
_cell.length_a   1.000
_cell.length_b   1.000
_cell.length_c   1.000
_cell.angle_alpha   90.00
_cell.angle_beta   90.00
_cell.angle_gamma   90.00
#
_symmetry.space_group_name_H-M   'P 1'
#
loop_
_entity.id
_entity.type
_entity.pdbx_description
1 polymer ?
#
loop_
_entity_poly.entity_id
_entity_poly.type
_entity_poly.pdbx_seq_one_letter_code
_entity_poly.pdbx_strand_id
1 'polypeptide(L)'
;MRDIILVTAMLLGTTAAAANDQAADSLVVDLPDIVVSAKSGAPPATDRTILGPVQIEVRDPGSLADLGLALPSARVATNSRGDSHVMIRGAPER
;
A
#
# COMPACT_ATOMS: atom_id res chain seq x y z
N MET A 1 -30.57 -3.38 -2.29
CA MET A 1 -31.37 -3.45 -1.05
C MET A 1 -30.68 -4.45 -0.13
N ARG A 2 -30.02 -3.95 0.92
CA ARG A 2 -29.45 -4.65 2.10
C ARG A 2 -28.15 -5.46 1.95
N ASP A 3 -27.14 -4.92 2.61
CA ASP A 3 -25.89 -5.50 3.10
C ASP A 3 -26.13 -6.70 4.02
N ILE A 4 -25.23 -7.70 3.99
CA ILE A 4 -24.89 -8.52 5.18
C ILE A 4 -23.38 -8.84 5.12
N ILE A 5 -22.62 -8.11 5.92
CA ILE A 5 -21.23 -8.37 6.30
C ILE A 5 -21.26 -9.49 7.36
N LEU A 6 -20.61 -10.62 7.10
CA LEU A 6 -20.43 -11.68 8.10
C LEU A 6 -19.07 -11.49 8.79
N VAL A 7 -19.06 -10.59 9.77
CA VAL A 7 -17.99 -10.45 10.76
C VAL A 7 -18.23 -11.52 11.82
N THR A 8 -17.51 -12.63 11.75
CA THR A 8 -17.42 -13.57 12.87
C THR A 8 -16.27 -13.15 13.77
N ALA A 9 -16.59 -12.30 14.74
CA ALA A 9 -15.75 -12.05 15.91
C ALA A 9 -15.93 -13.23 16.87
N MET A 10 -14.90 -14.07 17.03
CA MET A 10 -14.85 -15.05 18.11
C MET A 10 -14.11 -14.41 19.29
N LEU A 11 -14.91 -13.87 20.21
CA LEU A 11 -14.48 -13.25 21.46
C LEU A 11 -14.73 -14.26 22.60
N LEU A 12 -13.67 -14.87 23.16
CA LEU A 12 -13.69 -15.54 24.47
C LEU A 12 -12.32 -15.25 25.12
N GLY A 13 -12.24 -14.31 26.08
CA GLY A 13 -11.98 -14.59 27.51
C GLY A 13 -10.49 -14.83 27.79
N THR A 14 -9.77 -14.26 28.75
CA THR A 14 -10.05 -13.67 30.07
C THR A 14 -8.77 -12.94 30.55
N THR A 15 -8.96 -11.88 31.35
CA THR A 15 -8.05 -11.23 32.32
C THR A 15 -6.59 -11.71 32.48
N ALA A 16 -5.64 -10.80 32.29
CA ALA A 16 -4.71 -10.32 33.34
C ALA A 16 -3.75 -9.28 32.74
N ALA A 17 -3.78 -8.05 33.26
CA ALA A 17 -2.69 -7.10 33.07
C ALA A 17 -1.51 -7.59 33.92
N ALA A 18 -0.53 -8.23 33.28
CA ALA A 18 0.82 -8.34 33.79
C ALA A 18 1.70 -7.66 32.75
N ALA A 19 2.37 -6.58 33.17
CA ALA A 19 3.34 -5.86 32.38
C ALA A 19 4.40 -6.84 31.88
N ASN A 20 4.31 -7.21 30.61
CA ASN A 20 5.33 -7.97 29.95
C ASN A 20 6.33 -6.97 29.38
N ASP A 21 7.18 -6.45 30.27
CA ASP A 21 8.44 -5.80 29.89
C ASP A 21 9.42 -6.89 29.42
N GLN A 22 8.98 -7.61 28.39
CA GLN A 22 9.74 -8.66 27.77
C GLN A 22 10.55 -7.95 26.72
N ALA A 23 11.84 -7.75 27.06
CA ALA A 23 12.85 -7.21 26.18
C ALA A 23 12.56 -7.67 24.75
N ALA A 24 12.41 -6.72 23.83
CA ALA A 24 12.31 -6.98 22.41
C ALA A 24 13.65 -7.58 21.97
N ASP A 25 13.81 -8.88 22.22
CA ASP A 25 14.88 -9.68 21.66
C ASP A 25 14.63 -9.63 20.16
N SER A 26 15.45 -8.83 19.47
CA SER A 26 15.35 -8.60 18.03
C SER A 26 15.79 -9.88 17.31
N LEU A 27 14.94 -10.89 17.36
CA LEU A 27 15.00 -12.02 16.45
C LEU A 27 14.68 -11.44 15.08
N VAL A 28 15.73 -11.32 14.25
CA VAL A 28 15.59 -11.07 12.82
C VAL A 28 14.93 -12.31 12.23
N VAL A 29 13.61 -12.35 12.30
CA VAL A 29 12.79 -13.34 11.61
C VAL A 29 12.67 -12.83 10.18
N ASP A 30 13.20 -13.60 9.24
CA ASP A 30 12.99 -13.38 7.81
C ASP A 30 11.53 -13.71 7.51
N LEU A 31 10.64 -12.71 7.69
CA LEU A 31 9.24 -12.85 7.32
C LEU A 31 9.17 -12.81 5.79
N PRO A 32 8.49 -13.78 5.17
CA PRO A 32 8.24 -13.67 3.74
C PRO A 32 7.39 -12.44 3.45
N ASP A 33 7.73 -11.70 2.41
CA ASP A 33 6.95 -10.54 1.96
C ASP A 33 5.51 -10.97 1.68
N ILE A 34 4.56 -10.42 2.44
CA ILE A 34 3.14 -10.64 2.22
C ILE A 34 2.67 -9.69 1.12
N VAL A 35 2.68 -10.18 -0.13
CA VAL A 35 2.18 -9.42 -1.28
C VAL A 35 0.68 -9.67 -1.46
N VAL A 36 -0.15 -8.67 -1.17
CA VAL A 36 -1.59 -8.71 -1.47
C VAL A 36 -1.80 -8.10 -2.86
N SER A 37 -2.25 -8.91 -3.82
CA SER A 37 -2.56 -8.44 -5.18
C SER A 37 -4.04 -8.63 -5.51
N ALA A 38 -4.67 -7.58 -6.03
CA ALA A 38 -6.00 -7.64 -6.62
C ALA A 38 -5.87 -7.38 -8.12
N LYS A 39 -6.22 -8.38 -8.95
CA LYS A 39 -6.21 -8.23 -10.40
C LYS A 39 -7.60 -7.83 -10.90
N SER A 40 -7.75 -6.60 -11.38
CA SER A 40 -8.93 -6.22 -12.17
C SER A 40 -8.82 -6.86 -13.56
N GLY A 41 -9.85 -7.60 -13.97
CA GLY A 41 -9.87 -8.39 -15.21
C GLY A 41 -10.09 -7.59 -16.50
N ALA A 42 -10.22 -6.26 -16.42
CA ALA A 42 -10.43 -5.45 -17.62
C ALA A 42 -9.13 -5.33 -18.43
N PRO A 43 -9.17 -5.51 -19.76
CA PRO A 43 -8.01 -5.30 -20.61
C PRO A 43 -7.49 -3.86 -20.46
N PRO A 44 -6.16 -3.65 -20.46
CA PRO A 44 -5.60 -2.31 -20.33
C PRO A 44 -6.05 -1.47 -21.52
N ALA A 45 -6.67 -0.32 -21.25
CA ALA A 45 -6.97 0.66 -22.28
C ALA A 45 -5.64 1.10 -22.94
N THR A 46 -5.65 1.24 -24.27
CA THR A 46 -4.46 1.52 -25.09
C THR A 46 -3.71 2.79 -24.68
N ASP A 47 -4.39 3.72 -23.99
CA ASP A 47 -3.85 5.02 -23.59
C ASP A 47 -3.32 5.05 -22.13
N ARG A 48 -3.11 3.90 -21.50
CA ARG A 48 -2.61 3.81 -20.12
C ARG A 48 -1.09 3.65 -20.08
N THR A 49 -0.43 4.44 -19.24
CA THR A 49 0.95 4.17 -18.82
C THR A 49 0.95 3.06 -17.77
N ILE A 50 1.67 1.97 -18.04
CA ILE A 50 1.83 0.85 -17.10
C ILE A 50 3.29 0.77 -16.68
N LEU A 51 3.54 0.85 -15.38
CA LEU A 51 4.83 0.53 -14.80
C LEU A 51 4.83 -0.94 -14.41
N GLY A 52 5.67 -1.73 -15.08
CA GLY A 52 5.86 -3.14 -14.78
C GLY A 52 6.77 -3.36 -13.57
N PRO A 53 6.79 -4.58 -13.00
CA PRO A 53 7.57 -4.89 -11.80
C PRO A 53 9.05 -4.53 -11.95
N VAL A 54 9.67 -4.94 -13.06
CA VAL A 54 11.08 -4.65 -13.37
C VAL A 54 11.38 -3.15 -13.40
N GLN A 55 10.44 -2.33 -13.88
CA GLN A 55 10.63 -0.88 -13.98
C GLN A 55 10.51 -0.18 -12.62
N ILE A 56 9.85 -0.83 -11.66
CA ILE A 56 9.75 -0.38 -10.27
C ILE A 56 10.99 -0.85 -9.52
N GLU A 57 11.35 -2.13 -9.63
CA GLU A 57 12.52 -2.74 -8.97
C GLU A 57 13.83 -2.03 -9.32
N VAL A 58 14.06 -1.71 -10.61
CA VAL A 58 15.29 -1.02 -11.04
C VAL A 58 15.37 0.42 -10.49
N ARG A 59 14.21 1.05 -10.23
CA ARG A 59 14.17 2.40 -9.68
C ARG A 59 14.27 2.43 -8.16
N ASP A 60 13.92 1.33 -7.51
CA ASP A 60 13.88 1.17 -6.05
C ASP A 60 13.27 2.40 -5.34
N PRO A 61 12.02 2.80 -5.69
CA PRO A 61 11.44 4.03 -5.18
C PRO A 61 11.13 3.91 -3.69
N GLY A 62 11.66 4.83 -2.88
CA GLY A 62 11.32 4.92 -1.45
C GLY A 62 9.91 5.47 -1.18
N SER A 63 9.29 6.11 -2.18
CA SER A 63 7.96 6.69 -2.12
C SER A 63 7.31 6.77 -3.50
N LEU A 64 5.99 7.00 -3.54
CA LEU A 64 5.27 7.21 -4.81
C LEU A 64 5.79 8.46 -5.57
N ALA A 65 6.33 9.44 -4.86
CA ALA A 65 6.89 10.66 -5.45
C ALA A 65 8.07 10.36 -6.39
N ASP A 66 8.84 9.32 -6.08
CA ASP A 66 10.03 8.92 -6.85
C ASP A 66 9.65 8.35 -8.22
N LEU A 67 8.41 7.88 -8.38
CA LEU A 67 7.88 7.41 -9.66
C LEU A 67 7.42 8.56 -10.58
N GLY A 68 7.40 9.81 -10.11
CA GLY A 68 6.91 10.95 -10.89
C GLY A 68 7.63 11.14 -12.22
N LEU A 69 8.95 10.87 -12.27
CA LEU A 69 9.74 10.96 -13.51
C LEU A 69 9.31 9.92 -14.57
N ALA A 70 8.72 8.80 -14.15
CA ALA A 70 8.27 7.74 -15.05
C ALA A 70 6.84 7.97 -15.56
N LEU A 71 6.13 8.95 -15.00
CA LEU A 71 4.71 9.21 -15.27
C LEU A 71 4.54 10.63 -15.83
N PRO A 72 4.67 10.84 -17.15
CA PRO A 72 4.76 12.18 -17.75
C PRO A 72 3.51 13.04 -17.54
N SER A 73 2.35 12.42 -17.34
CA SER A 73 1.09 13.10 -17.07
C SER A 73 0.76 13.23 -15.59
N ALA A 74 1.55 12.63 -14.68
CA ALA A 74 1.30 12.65 -13.25
C ALA A 74 2.32 13.53 -12.53
N ARG A 75 1.85 14.22 -11.51
CA ARG A 75 2.70 14.85 -10.49
C ARG A 75 2.32 14.24 -9.16
N VAL A 76 3.31 13.92 -8.35
CA VAL A 76 3.11 13.36 -7.02
C VAL A 76 3.86 14.24 -6.03
N ALA A 77 3.17 14.66 -4.98
CA ALA A 77 3.75 15.44 -3.90
C ALA A 77 3.48 14.73 -2.58
N THR A 78 4.48 14.68 -1.69
CA THR A 78 4.33 14.11 -0.36
C THR A 78 4.21 15.23 0.66
N ASN A 79 3.21 15.17 1.53
CA ASN A 79 3.05 16.16 2.59
C ASN A 79 3.96 15.81 3.80
N SER A 80 3.98 16.68 4.81
CA SER A 80 4.77 16.44 6.03
C SER A 80 4.32 15.25 6.88
N ARG A 81 3.14 14.67 6.61
CA ARG A 81 2.63 13.46 7.26
C ARG A 81 3.01 12.18 6.51
N GLY A 82 3.64 12.29 5.35
CA GLY A 82 3.98 11.15 4.49
C GLY A 82 2.88 10.76 3.50
N ASP A 83 1.76 11.49 3.45
CA ASP A 83 0.69 11.19 2.48
C ASP A 83 1.10 11.64 1.07
N SER A 84 0.87 10.78 0.09
CA SER A 84 1.10 11.09 -1.33
C SER A 84 -0.15 11.68 -1.97
N HIS A 85 0.01 12.84 -2.61
CA HIS A 85 -1.03 13.55 -3.36
C HIS A 85 -0.72 13.47 -4.84
N VAL A 86 -1.60 12.79 -5.60
CA VAL A 86 -1.44 12.59 -7.04
C VAL A 86 -2.28 13.61 -7.80
N MET A 87 -1.66 14.25 -8.80
CA MET A 87 -2.34 15.10 -9.76
C MET A 87 -2.10 14.55 -11.17
N ILE A 88 -3.17 14.37 -11.94
CA ILE A 88 -3.11 13.96 -13.34
C ILE A 88 -3.43 15.17 -14.21
N ARG A 89 -2.47 15.59 -15.05
CA ARG A 89 -2.61 16.73 -15.97
C ARG A 89 -3.08 18.02 -15.27
N GLY A 90 -2.61 18.25 -14.04
CA GLY A 90 -2.94 19.43 -13.24
C GLY A 90 -4.25 19.35 -12.46
N ALA A 91 -5.01 18.27 -12.57
CA ALA A 91 -6.20 18.00 -11.76
C ALA A 91 -5.88 17.01 -10.63
N PRO A 92 -6.38 17.21 -9.40
CA PRO A 92 -6.24 16.22 -8.34
C PRO A 92 -6.96 14.92 -8.73
N GLU A 93 -6.33 13.79 -8.40
CA GLU A 93 -6.95 12.48 -8.54
C GLU A 93 -8.08 12.31 -7.50
N ARG A 94 -9.11 11.52 -7.83
CA ARG A 94 -10.35 11.35 -7.06
C ARG A 94 -10.54 9.92 -6.62
#